data_AF-A0A3S9AIG9-F1
#
_entry.id   AF-A0A3S9AIG9-F1
#
_cell.length_a   1.000
_cell.length_b   1.000
_cell.length_c   1.000
_cell.angle_alpha   90.00
_cell.angle_beta   90.00
_cell.angle_gamma   90.00
#
_symmetry.space_group_name_H-M   'P 1'
#
loop_
_entity.id
_entity.type
_entity.pdbx_description
1 polymer ?
#
loop_
_entity_poly.entity_id
_entity_poly.type
_entity_poly.pdbx_seq_one_letter_code
_entity_poly.pdbx_strand_id
1 'polypeptide(L)'
;MSWLSSLKSVFSPAQEVKEEEIQTVLQNYILPNSNHALKDRITQVNVQGNILQITINTFPAEANDLQQIHDDLAVALEACGIKELNMHVIQQKTGHKEKSGGCGHQHAEGESCSSQAKESAPKSNLPPVIDASGSAPQAAAQPVETDPNNPPIQKAAPQQRDVPKHPRIQNVILVSSGKGGVGKSTTTVNLALALQKLGLKVGVLDADIYGPSIPTMLGNAGKTPMIEAENFVPLDAYGLAVLSIGHLTGDHNTPVAWRGPKATGALMQLFNQTLWPDLDVLMIDMPPGTGDIQLTLAQRIPVTGAVIVTTPQNVALMDATKGIELFNRVHIPVMGVVENMSTHICSNCGFEEQIFGTGGGDKLSEQYAIPLLGRLPLNVQIRENADAGKPSVLVEDSAADSYMQIAEKIAAALPQAEKDQTRIF
;
A
#
# COMPACT_ATOMS: atom_id res chain seq x y z
N MET A 1 10.54 15.40 -35.42
CA MET A 1 9.80 14.35 -34.69
C MET A 1 9.70 14.78 -33.24
N SER A 2 8.48 14.97 -32.74
CA SER A 2 8.20 15.55 -31.41
C SER A 2 8.60 14.57 -30.30
N TRP A 3 9.33 15.08 -29.30
CA TRP A 3 9.77 14.34 -28.10
C TRP A 3 8.59 13.82 -27.25
N LEU A 4 7.37 14.32 -27.46
CA LEU A 4 6.14 13.83 -26.83
C LEU A 4 5.45 12.68 -27.58
N SER A 5 5.89 12.34 -28.79
CA SER A 5 5.26 11.27 -29.58
C SER A 5 5.49 9.86 -28.99
N SER A 6 6.43 9.69 -28.07
CA SER A 6 6.68 8.42 -27.38
C SER A 6 5.76 8.17 -26.17
N LEU A 7 4.81 9.07 -25.86
CA LEU A 7 4.01 9.01 -24.62
C LEU A 7 2.48 9.18 -24.82
N LYS A 8 1.95 9.02 -26.04
CA LYS A 8 0.50 9.16 -26.28
C LYS A 8 -0.28 7.84 -26.10
N SER A 9 -1.23 7.81 -25.17
CA SER A 9 -2.37 6.87 -25.17
C SER A 9 -3.56 7.51 -25.91
N VAL A 10 -4.33 6.72 -26.68
CA VAL A 10 -5.21 7.15 -27.79
C VAL A 10 -6.70 7.31 -27.39
N PHE A 11 -7.39 8.27 -28.06
CA PHE A 11 -8.84 8.59 -28.22
C PHE A 11 -9.52 9.48 -27.14
N SER A 12 -10.34 10.51 -27.42
CA SER A 12 -10.89 11.18 -28.63
C SER A 12 -11.35 12.63 -28.26
N PRO A 13 -11.70 13.54 -29.21
CA PRO A 13 -11.46 14.98 -29.12
C PRO A 13 -12.58 15.82 -28.49
N ALA A 14 -12.19 16.84 -27.71
CA ALA A 14 -13.01 18.01 -27.43
C ALA A 14 -12.10 19.26 -27.37
N GLN A 15 -12.28 20.16 -28.34
CA GLN A 15 -11.72 21.52 -28.47
C GLN A 15 -10.23 21.76 -28.13
N GLU A 16 -9.44 21.72 -29.22
CA GLU A 16 -8.20 22.46 -29.55
C GLU A 16 -7.36 23.04 -28.42
N VAL A 17 -6.68 22.16 -27.69
CA VAL A 17 -5.39 22.53 -27.10
C VAL A 17 -4.32 22.40 -28.18
N LYS A 18 -3.55 23.46 -28.40
CA LYS A 18 -2.52 23.51 -29.44
C LYS A 18 -1.22 22.89 -28.92
N GLU A 19 -1.17 21.56 -28.93
CA GLU A 19 -0.07 20.79 -28.34
C GLU A 19 1.33 21.17 -28.87
N GLU A 20 1.45 21.53 -30.15
CA GLU A 20 2.73 21.98 -30.74
C GLU A 20 3.15 23.37 -30.23
N GLU A 21 2.19 24.26 -29.97
CA GLU A 21 2.46 25.57 -29.39
C GLU A 21 2.87 25.44 -27.91
N ILE A 22 2.22 24.55 -27.14
CA ILE A 22 2.62 24.21 -25.77
C ILE A 22 4.06 23.73 -25.72
N GLN A 23 4.44 22.85 -26.65
CA GLN A 23 5.81 22.35 -26.76
C GLN A 23 6.80 23.48 -27.00
N THR A 24 6.44 24.42 -27.87
CA THR A 24 7.27 25.57 -28.20
C THR A 24 7.46 26.47 -26.99
N VAL A 25 6.39 26.72 -26.22
CA VAL A 25 6.46 27.49 -24.97
C VAL A 25 7.38 26.81 -23.95
N LEU A 26 7.19 25.52 -23.68
CA LEU A 26 7.99 24.79 -22.69
C LEU A 26 9.47 24.62 -23.11
N GLN A 27 9.76 24.53 -24.41
CA GLN A 27 11.12 24.38 -24.93
C GLN A 27 11.92 25.67 -24.90
N ASN A 28 11.24 26.81 -25.11
CA ASN A 28 11.88 28.11 -25.25
C ASN A 28 11.88 28.92 -23.96
N TYR A 29 11.13 28.50 -22.94
CA TYR A 29 11.14 29.16 -21.64
C TYR A 29 12.51 28.99 -20.96
N ILE A 30 13.14 30.11 -20.63
CA ILE A 30 14.40 30.19 -19.90
C ILE A 30 14.07 30.51 -18.44
N LEU A 31 14.68 29.78 -17.51
CA LEU A 31 14.47 29.98 -16.08
C LEU A 31 14.92 31.40 -15.65
N PRO A 32 14.19 32.05 -14.73
CA PRO A 32 14.61 33.33 -14.17
C PRO A 32 16.03 33.25 -13.60
N ASN A 33 16.80 34.33 -13.77
CA ASN A 33 18.17 34.45 -13.25
C ASN A 33 19.15 33.35 -13.71
N SER A 34 18.86 32.67 -14.82
CA SER A 34 19.61 31.51 -15.31
C SER A 34 19.69 31.47 -16.84
N ASN A 35 20.69 30.75 -17.38
CA ASN A 35 20.78 30.44 -18.81
C ASN A 35 20.23 29.04 -19.15
N HIS A 36 19.59 28.38 -18.18
CA HIS A 36 19.05 27.03 -18.35
C HIS A 36 17.61 27.07 -18.85
N ALA A 37 17.31 26.22 -19.82
CA ALA A 37 15.96 26.06 -20.34
C ALA A 37 15.12 25.18 -19.42
N LEU A 38 13.83 25.50 -19.30
CA LEU A 38 12.87 24.73 -18.51
C LEU A 38 12.77 23.27 -18.97
N LYS A 39 12.88 23.02 -20.27
CA LYS A 39 12.85 21.66 -20.84
C LYS A 39 13.87 20.70 -20.21
N ASP A 40 15.01 21.23 -19.76
CA ASP A 40 16.08 20.43 -19.15
C ASP A 40 15.79 20.12 -17.67
N ARG A 41 14.71 20.68 -17.12
CA ARG A 41 14.20 20.44 -15.76
C ARG A 41 12.91 19.63 -15.73
N ILE A 42 12.16 19.64 -16.84
CA ILE A 42 10.91 18.89 -16.96
C ILE A 42 11.21 17.39 -16.97
N THR A 43 10.62 16.67 -16.02
CA THR A 43 10.67 15.21 -15.94
C THR A 43 9.39 14.55 -16.43
N GLN A 44 8.27 15.26 -16.35
CA GLN A 44 6.96 14.77 -16.78
C GLN A 44 6.11 15.92 -17.32
N VAL A 45 5.35 15.63 -18.39
CA VAL A 45 4.36 16.52 -18.99
C VAL A 45 3.11 15.69 -19.29
N ASN A 46 1.95 16.17 -18.87
CA ASN A 46 0.67 15.53 -19.12
C ASN A 46 -0.37 16.60 -19.44
N VAL A 47 -1.06 16.47 -20.58
CA VAL A 47 -2.13 17.37 -21.01
C VAL A 47 -3.44 16.61 -20.98
N GLN A 48 -4.43 17.10 -20.23
CA GLN A 48 -5.76 16.50 -20.14
C GLN A 48 -6.83 17.59 -20.32
N GLY A 49 -7.43 17.63 -21.51
CA GLY A 49 -8.27 18.77 -21.90
C GLY A 49 -7.47 20.07 -21.75
N ASN A 50 -8.03 21.07 -21.07
CA ASN A 50 -7.40 22.37 -20.85
C ASN A 50 -6.46 22.43 -19.64
N ILE A 51 -6.09 21.28 -19.04
CA ILE A 51 -5.21 21.21 -17.87
C ILE A 51 -3.85 20.71 -18.31
N LEU A 52 -2.80 21.48 -18.00
CA LEU A 52 -1.40 21.05 -18.15
C LEU A 52 -0.83 20.70 -16.78
N GLN A 53 -0.30 19.48 -16.65
CA GLN A 53 0.48 19.03 -15.51
C GLN A 53 1.94 18.88 -15.91
N ILE A 54 2.84 19.57 -15.21
CA ILE A 54 4.28 19.43 -15.39
C ILE A 54 4.97 19.10 -14.06
N THR A 55 5.98 18.24 -14.11
CA THR A 55 6.88 18.00 -12.98
C THR A 55 8.27 18.50 -13.32
N ILE A 56 8.83 19.37 -12.48
CA ILE A 56 10.17 19.95 -12.68
C ILE A 56 11.10 19.60 -11.52
N ASN A 57 12.34 19.29 -11.86
CA ASN A 57 13.44 19.21 -10.89
C ASN A 57 14.06 20.59 -10.70
N THR A 58 14.22 21.07 -9.47
CA THR A 58 14.78 22.41 -9.19
C THR A 58 15.90 22.34 -8.18
N PHE A 59 16.76 23.36 -8.19
CA PHE A 59 17.84 23.50 -7.23
C PHE A 59 17.44 24.39 -6.06
N PRO A 60 18.07 24.26 -4.88
CA PRO A 60 17.78 25.11 -3.72
C PRO A 60 17.93 26.61 -3.98
N ALA A 61 18.80 27.00 -4.92
CA ALA A 61 19.00 28.40 -5.31
C ALA A 61 17.82 29.00 -6.10
N GLU A 62 16.96 28.17 -6.68
CA GLU A 62 15.84 28.57 -7.57
C GLU A 62 14.50 28.60 -6.80
N ALA A 63 14.51 28.35 -5.48
CA ALA A 63 13.29 28.23 -4.67
C ALA A 63 12.44 29.50 -4.66
N ASN A 64 13.06 30.68 -4.80
CA ASN A 64 12.37 31.97 -4.83
C ASN A 64 11.77 32.30 -6.20
N ASP A 65 12.20 31.60 -7.26
CA ASP A 65 11.78 31.86 -8.64
C ASP A 65 10.59 30.99 -9.06
N LEU A 66 10.18 30.02 -8.23
CA LEU A 66 9.12 29.05 -8.56
C LEU A 66 7.76 29.70 -8.83
N GLN A 67 7.39 30.72 -8.06
CA GLN A 67 6.13 31.43 -8.28
C GLN A 67 6.17 32.20 -9.60
N GLN A 68 7.30 32.85 -9.91
CA GLN A 68 7.49 33.56 -11.16
C GLN A 68 7.44 32.60 -12.37
N ILE A 69 8.07 31.43 -12.27
CA ILE A 69 8.02 30.39 -13.31
C ILE A 69 6.58 29.93 -13.54
N HIS A 70 5.81 29.72 -12.46
CA HIS A 70 4.41 29.31 -12.57
C HIS A 70 3.56 30.36 -13.28
N ASP A 71 3.66 31.62 -12.86
CA ASP A 71 2.85 32.73 -13.38
C ASP A 71 3.17 33.00 -14.85
N ASP A 72 4.45 33.06 -15.23
CA ASP A 72 4.87 33.30 -16.61
C ASP A 72 4.39 32.20 -17.56
N LEU A 73 4.49 30.93 -17.11
CA LEU A 73 4.04 29.78 -17.90
C LEU A 73 2.51 29.75 -18.01
N ALA A 74 1.78 30.05 -16.92
CA ALA A 74 0.33 30.09 -16.95
C ALA A 74 -0.18 31.11 -17.99
N VAL A 75 0.43 32.30 -18.03
CA VAL A 75 0.12 33.34 -19.03
C VAL A 75 0.47 32.88 -20.44
N ALA A 76 1.66 32.30 -20.65
CA ALA A 76 2.10 31.87 -21.98
C ALA A 76 1.25 30.70 -22.54
N LEU A 77 0.79 29.81 -21.66
CA LEU A 77 0.02 28.62 -22.03
C LEU A 77 -1.48 28.89 -22.21
N GLU A 78 -1.99 30.01 -21.70
CA GLU A 78 -3.39 30.43 -21.92
C GLU A 78 -3.69 30.61 -23.41
N ALA A 79 -2.76 31.22 -24.17
CA ALA A 79 -2.85 31.37 -25.62
C ALA A 79 -2.86 30.02 -26.38
N CYS A 80 -2.41 28.94 -25.73
CA CYS A 80 -2.38 27.58 -26.27
C CYS A 80 -3.64 26.76 -25.90
N GLY A 81 -4.58 27.34 -25.15
CA GLY A 81 -5.82 26.70 -24.72
C GLY A 81 -5.78 26.07 -23.32
N ILE A 82 -4.68 26.22 -22.57
CA ILE A 82 -4.55 25.74 -21.19
C ILE A 82 -5.19 26.75 -20.23
N LYS A 83 -6.12 26.29 -19.38
CA LYS A 83 -6.79 27.09 -18.35
C LYS A 83 -6.26 26.83 -16.95
N GLU A 84 -5.58 25.71 -16.74
CA GLU A 84 -5.04 25.33 -15.45
C GLU A 84 -3.64 24.73 -15.63
N LEU A 85 -2.66 25.32 -14.95
CA LEU A 85 -1.29 24.83 -14.88
C LEU A 85 -1.00 24.27 -13.49
N ASN A 86 -0.79 22.96 -13.44
CA ASN A 86 -0.39 22.24 -12.24
C ASN A 86 1.11 21.92 -12.29
N MET A 87 1.92 22.62 -11.50
CA MET A 87 3.37 22.47 -11.47
C MET A 87 3.81 21.76 -10.18
N HIS A 88 4.33 20.54 -10.32
CA HIS A 88 4.93 19.78 -9.21
C HIS A 88 6.45 19.99 -9.19
N VAL A 89 7.01 20.35 -8.03
CA VAL A 89 8.42 20.71 -7.89
C VAL A 89 9.15 19.70 -7.02
N ILE A 90 10.24 19.13 -7.56
CA ILE A 90 11.13 18.20 -6.85
C ILE A 90 12.48 18.89 -6.64
N GLN A 91 12.81 19.23 -5.39
CA GLN A 91 14.10 19.86 -5.07
C GLN A 91 15.24 18.83 -4.98
N GLN A 92 16.30 19.02 -5.75
CA GLN A 92 17.51 18.20 -5.65
C GLN A 92 18.37 18.61 -4.46
N LYS A 93 18.74 17.64 -3.60
CA LYS A 93 19.71 17.85 -2.50
C LYS A 93 21.11 17.98 -3.09
N THR A 94 21.84 19.03 -2.73
CA THR A 94 23.21 19.28 -3.20
C THR A 94 24.14 18.12 -2.82
N GLY A 95 24.65 17.39 -3.82
CA GLY A 95 25.66 16.36 -3.66
C GLY A 95 27.02 16.87 -4.11
N HIS A 96 27.91 17.22 -3.17
CA HIS A 96 29.33 17.42 -3.47
C HIS A 96 30.00 16.08 -3.76
N LYS A 97 30.38 15.83 -5.01
CA LYS A 97 31.52 14.95 -5.37
C LYS A 97 32.12 15.42 -6.69
N GLU A 98 33.14 16.28 -6.59
CA GLU A 98 34.17 16.37 -7.63
C GLU A 98 35.44 15.67 -7.13
N LYS A 99 35.98 14.80 -7.97
CA LYS A 99 37.25 14.09 -7.81
C LYS A 99 38.38 14.93 -8.40
N SER A 100 39.37 15.29 -7.58
CA SER A 100 40.78 15.55 -7.97
C SER A 100 41.53 15.92 -6.68
N GLY A 101 42.70 15.44 -6.29
CA GLY A 101 43.68 14.50 -6.79
C GLY A 101 44.86 14.57 -5.79
N GLY A 102 45.69 13.53 -5.75
CA GLY A 102 47.12 13.61 -5.40
C GLY A 102 47.57 14.08 -4.00
N CYS A 103 48.09 13.11 -3.23
CA CYS A 103 49.35 13.12 -2.46
C CYS A 103 49.60 14.18 -1.36
N GLY A 104 49.99 13.70 -0.17
CA GLY A 104 50.71 14.50 0.83
C GLY A 104 50.74 13.87 2.23
N HIS A 105 51.87 13.25 2.58
CA HIS A 105 52.19 12.62 3.86
C HIS A 105 52.05 13.54 5.10
N GLN A 106 51.73 12.99 6.28
CA GLN A 106 52.66 12.78 7.42
C GLN A 106 51.93 12.38 8.71
N HIS A 107 52.49 11.40 9.42
CA HIS A 107 52.14 10.99 10.77
C HIS A 107 52.69 11.99 11.82
N ALA A 108 51.99 12.14 12.95
CA ALA A 108 52.62 12.19 14.27
C ALA A 108 51.61 11.88 15.39
N GLU A 109 51.99 10.94 16.24
CA GLU A 109 51.42 10.65 17.55
C GLU A 109 51.74 11.78 18.55
N GLY A 110 50.94 11.93 19.61
CA GLY A 110 51.37 12.70 20.77
C GLY A 110 50.25 13.24 21.67
N GLU A 111 50.07 12.56 22.79
CA GLU A 111 49.87 13.13 24.14
C GLU A 111 48.52 13.78 24.56
N SER A 112 47.90 13.05 25.51
CA SER A 112 47.17 13.51 26.68
C SER A 112 47.51 14.90 27.21
N CYS A 113 46.49 15.71 27.55
CA CYS A 113 46.38 16.27 28.90
C CYS A 113 45.00 16.88 29.20
N SER A 114 44.61 16.71 30.46
CA SER A 114 43.46 17.28 31.14
C SER A 114 43.47 18.81 31.23
N SER A 115 42.25 19.36 31.37
CA SER A 115 41.83 20.40 32.33
C SER A 115 41.25 21.71 31.77
N GLN A 116 40.05 21.99 32.30
CA GLN A 116 39.38 23.27 32.54
C GLN A 116 38.57 23.95 31.42
N ALA A 117 37.46 24.48 31.90
CA ALA A 117 36.28 24.93 31.20
C ALA A 117 36.33 26.42 30.85
N LYS A 118 35.64 26.81 29.76
CA LYS A 118 34.79 28.01 29.68
C LYS A 118 33.91 28.05 28.43
N GLU A 119 32.64 28.35 28.69
CA GLU A 119 31.71 29.22 27.94
C GLU A 119 31.12 28.80 26.58
N SER A 120 29.83 28.40 26.69
CA SER A 120 28.65 28.86 25.93
C SER A 120 28.62 28.80 24.40
N ALA A 121 27.97 27.76 23.88
CA ALA A 121 27.36 27.76 22.54
C ALA A 121 25.89 28.27 22.59
N PRO A 122 25.38 28.92 21.53
CA PRO A 122 24.08 29.57 21.53
C PRO A 122 22.91 28.58 21.42
N LYS A 123 21.82 28.91 22.13
CA LYS A 123 20.57 28.15 22.21
C LYS A 123 19.82 28.19 20.88
N SER A 124 19.39 27.02 20.41
CA SER A 124 18.41 26.87 19.33
C SER A 124 17.03 27.35 19.79
N ASN A 125 16.45 28.30 19.07
CA ASN A 125 15.06 28.72 19.23
C ASN A 125 14.13 27.62 18.69
N LEU A 126 13.64 26.76 19.60
CA LEU A 126 12.45 25.96 19.36
C LEU A 126 11.27 26.65 20.06
N PRO A 127 10.10 26.83 19.40
CA PRO A 127 8.91 27.31 20.08
C PRO A 127 8.47 26.29 21.16
N PRO A 128 7.85 26.75 22.26
CA PRO A 128 7.52 25.89 23.38
C PRO A 128 6.46 24.86 22.98
N VAL A 129 6.72 23.58 23.29
CA VAL A 129 5.73 22.51 23.18
C VAL A 129 4.79 22.64 24.36
N ILE A 130 3.51 22.92 24.09
CA ILE A 130 2.45 22.87 25.10
C ILE A 130 1.98 21.41 25.26
N ASP A 131 1.91 20.99 26.51
CA ASP A 131 1.47 19.65 26.91
C ASP A 131 -0.06 19.54 26.76
N ALA A 132 -0.54 18.65 25.89
CA ALA A 132 -1.98 18.53 25.54
C ALA A 132 -2.80 17.73 26.58
N SER A 133 -2.38 17.73 27.84
CA SER A 133 -3.03 16.98 28.94
C SER A 133 -3.36 17.84 30.17
N GLY A 134 -3.46 19.16 30.00
CA GLY A 134 -3.93 20.08 31.04
C GLY A 134 -5.42 20.41 30.90
N SER A 135 -6.21 20.01 31.90
CA SER A 135 -7.65 20.29 32.04
C SER A 135 -7.97 21.79 31.92
N ALA A 136 -8.68 22.19 30.87
CA ALA A 136 -9.24 23.54 30.72
C ALA A 136 -10.75 23.57 31.03
N PRO A 137 -11.29 24.64 31.64
CA PRO A 137 -12.69 24.72 32.04
C PRO A 137 -13.63 24.83 30.83
N GLN A 138 -14.83 24.25 30.95
CA GLN A 138 -15.93 24.35 29.98
C GLN A 138 -16.22 25.82 29.61
N ALA A 139 -15.80 26.23 28.41
CA ALA A 139 -16.23 27.47 27.78
C ALA A 139 -17.39 27.18 26.81
N ALA A 140 -18.42 28.01 26.86
CA ALA A 140 -19.67 27.88 26.13
C ALA A 140 -19.48 27.72 24.61
N ALA A 141 -20.33 26.88 24.00
CA ALA A 141 -20.33 26.57 22.58
C ALA A 141 -20.49 27.83 21.72
N GLN A 142 -19.45 28.14 20.92
CA GLN A 142 -19.56 29.04 19.78
C GLN A 142 -19.98 28.25 18.53
N PRO A 143 -20.75 28.84 17.59
CA PRO A 143 -21.11 28.17 16.36
C PRO A 143 -19.85 27.88 15.53
N VAL A 144 -19.71 26.65 15.04
CA VAL A 144 -18.62 26.24 14.17
C VAL A 144 -18.76 27.00 12.84
N GLU A 145 -17.87 27.95 12.57
CA GLU A 145 -17.75 28.54 11.24
C GLU A 145 -17.31 27.45 10.25
N THR A 146 -18.07 27.29 9.18
CA THR A 146 -17.76 26.35 8.10
C THR A 146 -16.57 26.89 7.31
N ASP A 147 -15.45 26.16 7.34
CA ASP A 147 -14.29 26.42 6.48
C ASP A 147 -14.71 26.27 5.00
N PRO A 148 -14.65 27.34 4.18
CA PRO A 148 -15.04 27.29 2.78
C PRO A 148 -14.16 26.37 1.92
N ASN A 149 -13.00 25.95 2.41
CA ASN A 149 -12.13 24.98 1.74
C ASN A 149 -12.38 23.51 2.13
N ASN A 150 -13.28 23.24 3.09
CA ASN A 150 -13.64 21.89 3.48
C ASN A 150 -15.16 21.74 3.54
N PRO A 151 -15.83 21.51 2.38
CA PRO A 151 -17.27 21.38 2.34
C PRO A 151 -17.72 20.21 3.24
N PRO A 152 -18.82 20.35 4.00
CA PRO A 152 -19.30 19.30 4.87
C PRO A 152 -19.59 18.03 4.06
N ILE A 153 -19.12 16.88 4.56
CA ILE A 153 -19.30 15.57 3.93
C ILE A 153 -20.81 15.32 3.76
N GLN A 154 -21.33 15.48 2.53
CA GLN A 154 -22.77 15.50 2.26
C GLN A 154 -23.44 14.12 2.37
N LYS A 155 -22.66 13.03 2.46
CA LYS A 155 -23.15 11.67 2.71
C LYS A 155 -22.21 10.94 3.66
N ALA A 156 -22.75 10.41 4.76
CA ALA A 156 -22.00 9.51 5.63
C ALA A 156 -21.44 8.34 4.81
N ALA A 157 -20.22 7.89 5.13
CA ALA A 157 -19.64 6.72 4.49
C ALA A 157 -20.58 5.51 4.70
N PRO A 158 -20.79 4.66 3.67
CA PRO A 158 -21.63 3.47 3.80
C PRO A 158 -21.11 2.59 4.93
N GLN A 159 -22.01 2.07 5.76
CA GLN A 159 -21.64 1.10 6.78
C GLN A 159 -21.61 -0.29 6.15
N GLN A 160 -20.90 -1.23 6.76
CA GLN A 160 -20.78 -2.61 6.25
C GLN A 160 -22.14 -3.28 5.94
N ARG A 161 -23.15 -3.02 6.77
CA ARG A 161 -24.51 -3.52 6.58
C ARG A 161 -25.21 -3.01 5.31
N ASP A 162 -24.77 -1.86 4.79
CA ASP A 162 -25.37 -1.19 3.63
C ASP A 162 -24.71 -1.65 2.32
N VAL A 163 -23.62 -2.41 2.40
CA VAL A 163 -22.91 -2.95 1.24
C VAL A 163 -23.59 -4.23 0.76
N PRO A 164 -24.05 -4.31 -0.50
CA PRO A 164 -24.67 -5.51 -1.03
C PRO A 164 -23.72 -6.71 -0.98
N LYS A 165 -24.23 -7.86 -0.53
CA LYS A 165 -23.49 -9.12 -0.56
C LYS A 165 -23.24 -9.58 -1.99
N HIS A 166 -22.06 -10.14 -2.25
CA HIS A 166 -21.78 -10.79 -3.53
C HIS A 166 -22.60 -12.10 -3.63
N PRO A 167 -23.28 -12.38 -4.74
CA PRO A 167 -24.25 -13.49 -4.83
C PRO A 167 -23.64 -14.88 -4.63
N ARG A 168 -22.34 -15.04 -4.92
CA ARG A 168 -21.63 -16.32 -4.87
C ARG A 168 -20.58 -16.43 -3.76
N ILE A 169 -20.42 -15.41 -2.92
CA ILE A 169 -19.42 -15.42 -1.84
C ILE A 169 -20.14 -15.30 -0.51
N GLN A 170 -20.05 -16.34 0.33
CA GLN A 170 -20.70 -16.34 1.64
C GLN A 170 -19.96 -15.47 2.66
N ASN A 171 -18.63 -15.62 2.73
CA ASN A 171 -17.79 -14.88 3.65
C ASN A 171 -16.59 -14.24 2.96
N VAL A 172 -16.27 -13.01 3.35
CA VAL A 172 -15.06 -12.31 2.90
C VAL A 172 -14.16 -12.08 4.11
N ILE A 173 -12.93 -12.60 4.05
CA ILE A 173 -11.91 -12.39 5.08
C ILE A 173 -10.80 -11.52 4.51
N LEU A 174 -10.56 -10.39 5.14
CA LEU A 174 -9.42 -9.54 4.80
C LEU A 174 -8.18 -10.02 5.56
N VAL A 175 -7.05 -10.14 4.87
CA VAL A 175 -5.74 -10.32 5.51
C VAL A 175 -4.97 -9.02 5.37
N SER A 176 -4.68 -8.37 6.49
CA SER A 176 -4.03 -7.06 6.53
C SER A 176 -2.74 -7.07 7.33
N SER A 177 -1.84 -6.16 6.99
CA SER A 177 -0.64 -5.88 7.76
C SER A 177 -0.36 -4.38 7.80
N GLY A 178 0.12 -3.92 8.93
CA GLY A 178 0.47 -2.51 9.10
C GLY A 178 1.71 -2.08 8.31
N LYS A 179 2.60 -3.03 7.98
CA LYS A 179 3.81 -2.77 7.18
C LYS A 179 4.01 -3.84 6.09
N GLY A 180 4.79 -3.50 5.08
CA GLY A 180 5.29 -4.45 4.08
C GLY A 180 6.31 -5.42 4.68
N GLY A 181 6.40 -6.63 4.14
CA GLY A 181 7.44 -7.60 4.49
C GLY A 181 7.19 -8.45 5.75
N VAL A 182 6.01 -8.39 6.38
CA VAL A 182 5.67 -9.27 7.53
C VAL A 182 5.22 -10.68 7.13
N GLY A 183 5.18 -11.01 5.83
CA GLY A 183 4.70 -12.29 5.33
C GLY A 183 3.17 -12.41 5.24
N LYS A 184 2.47 -11.28 5.04
CA LYS A 184 1.01 -11.20 4.83
C LYS A 184 0.55 -12.13 3.70
N SER A 185 1.07 -11.97 2.48
CA SER A 185 0.67 -12.77 1.31
C SER A 185 0.99 -14.26 1.48
N THR A 186 2.14 -14.60 2.07
CA THR A 186 2.50 -15.99 2.42
C THR A 186 1.49 -16.59 3.40
N THR A 187 1.06 -15.81 4.39
CA THR A 187 0.04 -16.21 5.35
C THR A 187 -1.32 -16.37 4.66
N THR A 188 -1.71 -15.44 3.79
CA THR A 188 -2.97 -15.50 3.02
C THR A 188 -3.07 -16.81 2.22
N VAL A 189 -2.03 -17.17 1.47
CA VAL A 189 -2.03 -18.39 0.64
C VAL A 189 -2.13 -19.64 1.50
N ASN A 190 -1.34 -19.75 2.56
CA ASN A 190 -1.34 -20.94 3.40
C ASN A 190 -2.64 -21.07 4.19
N LEU A 191 -3.22 -19.97 4.68
CA LEU A 191 -4.54 -20.01 5.33
C LEU A 191 -5.65 -20.38 4.35
N ALA A 192 -5.60 -19.89 3.10
CA ALA A 192 -6.56 -20.27 2.08
C ALA A 192 -6.54 -21.79 1.79
N LEU A 193 -5.34 -22.36 1.64
CA LEU A 193 -5.15 -23.81 1.46
C LEU A 193 -5.56 -24.59 2.70
N ALA A 194 -5.29 -24.08 3.90
CA ALA A 194 -5.68 -24.74 5.15
C ALA A 194 -7.21 -24.76 5.32
N LEU A 195 -7.89 -23.64 5.06
CA LEU A 195 -9.37 -23.58 5.04
C LEU A 195 -9.96 -24.52 3.99
N GLN A 196 -9.33 -24.65 2.82
CA GLN A 196 -9.73 -25.61 1.80
C GLN A 196 -9.55 -27.06 2.30
N LYS A 197 -8.44 -27.38 2.99
CA LYS A 197 -8.23 -28.70 3.63
C LYS A 197 -9.26 -29.01 4.71
N LEU A 198 -9.85 -27.98 5.35
CA LEU A 198 -10.99 -28.12 6.27
C LEU A 198 -12.34 -28.32 5.54
N GLY A 199 -12.34 -28.39 4.21
CA GLY A 199 -13.52 -28.69 3.39
C GLY A 199 -14.27 -27.48 2.86
N LEU A 200 -13.75 -26.26 3.05
CA LEU A 200 -14.36 -25.03 2.53
C LEU A 200 -14.02 -24.82 1.05
N LYS A 201 -14.95 -24.26 0.29
CA LYS A 201 -14.69 -23.72 -1.05
C LYS A 201 -14.05 -22.34 -0.91
N VAL A 202 -12.77 -22.23 -1.24
CA VAL A 202 -11.97 -21.02 -0.98
C VAL A 202 -11.51 -20.36 -2.28
N GLY A 203 -11.67 -19.04 -2.33
CA GLY A 203 -11.04 -18.20 -3.34
C GLY A 203 -9.99 -17.27 -2.73
N VAL A 204 -9.07 -16.78 -3.56
CA VAL A 204 -8.06 -15.78 -3.20
C VAL A 204 -8.10 -14.62 -4.17
N LEU A 205 -8.27 -13.41 -3.64
CA LEU A 205 -8.12 -12.16 -4.39
C LEU A 205 -6.90 -11.40 -3.87
N ASP A 206 -5.91 -11.23 -4.73
CA ASP A 206 -4.73 -10.41 -4.43
C ASP A 206 -5.04 -8.93 -4.70
N ALA A 207 -5.15 -8.15 -3.63
CA ALA A 207 -5.40 -6.71 -3.68
C ALA A 207 -4.10 -5.89 -3.54
N ASP A 208 -2.92 -6.52 -3.46
CA ASP A 208 -1.65 -5.82 -3.38
C ASP A 208 -1.17 -5.38 -4.77
N ILE A 209 -1.65 -4.22 -5.20
CA ILE A 209 -1.39 -3.68 -6.54
C ILE A 209 0.07 -3.28 -6.75
N TYR A 210 0.80 -2.96 -5.68
CA TYR A 210 2.18 -2.48 -5.79
C TYR A 210 3.22 -3.59 -5.73
N GLY A 211 2.85 -4.75 -5.19
CA GLY A 211 3.73 -5.91 -5.09
C GLY A 211 2.94 -7.22 -5.10
N PRO A 212 2.20 -7.53 -6.19
CA PRO A 212 1.42 -8.76 -6.26
C PRO A 212 2.36 -9.94 -6.17
N SER A 213 2.15 -10.81 -5.18
CA SER A 213 3.04 -11.94 -4.89
C SER A 213 2.32 -13.28 -4.89
N ILE A 214 0.98 -13.25 -4.78
CA ILE A 214 0.13 -14.45 -4.82
C ILE A 214 0.38 -15.29 -6.08
N PRO A 215 0.53 -14.71 -7.30
CA PRO A 215 0.75 -15.52 -8.49
C PRO A 215 2.02 -16.39 -8.44
N THR A 216 3.10 -15.81 -7.92
CA THR A 216 4.37 -16.53 -7.74
C THR A 216 4.21 -17.63 -6.69
N MET A 217 3.60 -17.30 -5.55
CA MET A 217 3.43 -18.25 -4.42
C MET A 217 2.52 -19.44 -4.75
N LEU A 218 1.67 -19.31 -5.77
CA LEU A 218 0.79 -20.38 -6.24
C LEU A 218 1.26 -21.04 -7.55
N GLY A 219 2.45 -20.68 -8.04
CA GLY A 219 3.02 -21.28 -9.25
C GLY A 219 2.24 -20.97 -10.53
N ASN A 220 1.48 -19.88 -10.55
CA ASN A 220 0.69 -19.42 -11.70
C ASN A 220 1.12 -18.02 -12.20
N ALA A 221 2.27 -17.52 -11.76
CA ALA A 221 2.91 -16.34 -12.35
C ALA A 221 3.05 -16.49 -13.89
N GLY A 222 2.84 -15.40 -14.61
CA GLY A 222 2.83 -15.36 -16.08
C GLY A 222 1.55 -15.92 -16.73
N LYS A 223 0.60 -16.48 -15.97
CA LYS A 223 -0.72 -16.83 -16.50
C LYS A 223 -1.65 -15.60 -16.49
N THR A 224 -2.44 -15.46 -17.54
CA THR A 224 -3.46 -14.43 -17.66
C THR A 224 -4.85 -15.07 -17.61
N PRO A 225 -5.80 -14.52 -16.83
CA PRO A 225 -7.17 -15.02 -16.80
C PRO A 225 -7.83 -14.85 -18.17
N MET A 226 -8.67 -15.81 -18.54
CA MET A 226 -9.56 -15.64 -19.69
C MET A 226 -10.62 -14.59 -19.37
N ILE A 227 -11.12 -13.92 -20.40
CA ILE A 227 -12.26 -13.01 -20.28
C ILE A 227 -13.44 -13.62 -21.03
N GLU A 228 -14.54 -13.85 -20.32
CA GLU A 228 -15.78 -14.38 -20.86
C GLU A 228 -16.93 -13.42 -20.55
N ALA A 229 -17.63 -12.96 -21.59
CA ALA A 229 -18.73 -12.00 -21.46
C ALA A 229 -18.38 -10.81 -20.53
N GLU A 230 -17.24 -10.18 -20.78
CA GLU A 230 -16.70 -9.04 -20.01
C GLU A 230 -16.33 -9.34 -18.54
N ASN A 231 -16.33 -10.62 -18.12
CA ASN A 231 -15.93 -11.04 -16.79
C ASN A 231 -14.64 -11.86 -16.83
N PHE A 232 -13.82 -11.74 -15.79
CA PHE A 232 -12.63 -12.56 -15.60
C PHE A 232 -13.01 -13.98 -15.17
N VAL A 233 -12.45 -14.99 -15.83
CA VAL A 233 -12.46 -16.37 -15.32
C VAL A 233 -11.31 -16.50 -14.33
N PRO A 234 -11.57 -16.77 -13.04
CA PRO A 234 -10.50 -16.94 -12.05
C PRO A 234 -9.62 -18.14 -12.42
N LEU A 235 -8.32 -18.04 -12.15
CA LEU A 235 -7.39 -19.12 -12.39
C LEU A 235 -7.53 -20.17 -11.30
N ASP A 236 -7.49 -21.45 -11.66
CA ASP A 236 -7.33 -22.53 -10.70
C ASP A 236 -5.87 -22.63 -10.24
N ALA A 237 -5.67 -22.66 -8.93
CA ALA A 237 -4.39 -23.04 -8.33
C ALA A 237 -4.64 -23.94 -7.12
N TYR A 238 -4.31 -25.22 -7.26
CA TYR A 238 -4.52 -26.22 -6.21
C TYR A 238 -5.98 -26.28 -5.73
N GLY A 239 -6.95 -26.11 -6.64
CA GLY A 239 -8.38 -26.07 -6.30
C GLY A 239 -8.87 -24.76 -5.68
N LEU A 240 -8.01 -23.74 -5.54
CA LEU A 240 -8.41 -22.39 -5.18
C LEU A 240 -8.81 -21.63 -6.44
N ALA A 241 -9.92 -20.89 -6.39
CA ALA A 241 -10.21 -19.87 -7.40
C ALA A 241 -9.38 -18.63 -7.11
N VAL A 242 -8.48 -18.23 -8.01
CA VAL A 242 -7.50 -17.17 -7.75
C VAL A 242 -7.61 -16.08 -8.78
N LEU A 243 -7.61 -14.83 -8.30
CA LEU A 243 -7.41 -13.68 -9.15
C LEU A 243 -6.42 -12.71 -8.48
N SER A 244 -5.60 -12.07 -9.31
CA SER A 244 -4.60 -11.11 -8.87
C SER A 244 -4.42 -10.11 -9.98
N ILE A 245 -4.18 -8.86 -9.59
CA ILE A 245 -3.79 -7.83 -10.54
C ILE A 245 -2.45 -8.14 -11.20
N GLY A 246 -1.58 -8.93 -10.55
CA GLY A 246 -0.35 -9.46 -11.15
C GLY A 246 -0.59 -10.35 -12.37
N HIS A 247 -1.76 -11.01 -12.48
CA HIS A 247 -2.11 -11.77 -13.69
C HIS A 247 -2.50 -10.87 -14.88
N LEU A 248 -2.89 -9.62 -14.61
CA LEU A 248 -3.31 -8.65 -15.63
C LEU A 248 -2.15 -7.81 -16.16
N THR A 249 -1.10 -7.62 -15.36
CA THR A 249 0.05 -6.78 -15.74
C THR A 249 1.05 -7.50 -16.66
N GLY A 250 1.03 -8.84 -16.71
CA GLY A 250 1.96 -9.64 -17.51
C GLY A 250 3.44 -9.40 -17.17
N ASP A 251 4.35 -10.07 -17.86
CA ASP A 251 5.82 -9.86 -17.72
C ASP A 251 6.29 -8.50 -18.28
N HIS A 252 5.35 -7.67 -18.74
CA HIS A 252 5.62 -6.35 -19.25
C HIS A 252 5.84 -5.41 -18.07
N ASN A 253 7.12 -5.18 -17.78
CA ASN A 253 7.69 -4.29 -16.78
C ASN A 253 7.31 -2.80 -16.97
N THR A 254 6.19 -2.50 -17.64
CA THR A 254 5.66 -1.16 -17.84
C THR A 254 5.00 -0.71 -16.53
N PRO A 255 5.55 0.29 -15.82
CA PRO A 255 4.97 0.74 -14.58
C PRO A 255 3.61 1.40 -14.87
N VAL A 256 2.53 0.67 -14.68
CA VAL A 256 1.19 1.28 -14.68
C VAL A 256 1.08 2.07 -13.38
N ALA A 257 0.90 3.39 -13.48
CA ALA A 257 0.69 4.24 -12.33
C ALA A 257 -0.70 3.97 -11.72
N TRP A 258 -0.78 2.96 -10.87
CA TRP A 258 -1.96 2.63 -10.07
C TRP A 258 -2.12 3.67 -8.95
N ARG A 259 -2.72 4.83 -9.25
CA ARG A 259 -2.95 5.89 -8.25
C ARG A 259 -4.43 6.02 -7.90
N GLY A 260 -4.71 6.05 -6.59
CA GLY A 260 -5.99 6.40 -5.98
C GLY A 260 -7.21 5.72 -6.63
N PRO A 261 -8.11 6.48 -7.29
CA PRO A 261 -9.35 5.94 -7.84
C PRO A 261 -9.19 4.82 -8.87
N LYS A 262 -8.12 4.81 -9.67
CA LYS A 262 -7.89 3.75 -10.67
C LYS A 262 -7.56 2.40 -10.03
N ALA A 263 -6.74 2.43 -8.98
CA ALA A 263 -6.35 1.24 -8.23
C ALA A 263 -7.58 0.63 -7.52
N THR A 264 -8.35 1.48 -6.83
CA THR A 264 -9.63 1.09 -6.22
C THR A 264 -10.62 0.58 -7.26
N GLY A 265 -10.77 1.26 -8.39
CA GLY A 265 -11.68 0.87 -9.47
C GLY A 265 -11.34 -0.50 -10.05
N ALA A 266 -10.06 -0.73 -10.36
CA ALA A 266 -9.58 -2.03 -10.82
C ALA A 266 -9.86 -3.13 -9.79
N LEU A 267 -9.64 -2.88 -8.52
CA LEU A 267 -9.89 -3.88 -7.49
C LEU A 267 -11.38 -4.19 -7.30
N MET A 268 -12.24 -3.17 -7.34
CA MET A 268 -13.69 -3.39 -7.37
C MET A 268 -14.13 -4.13 -8.63
N GLN A 269 -13.43 -3.94 -9.75
CA GLN A 269 -13.65 -4.70 -10.98
C GLN A 269 -13.25 -6.18 -10.78
N LEU A 270 -12.08 -6.46 -10.21
CA LEU A 270 -11.65 -7.83 -9.89
C LEU A 270 -12.60 -8.52 -8.91
N PHE A 271 -13.18 -7.78 -7.97
CA PHE A 271 -14.16 -8.36 -7.04
C PHE A 271 -15.51 -8.65 -7.72
N ASN A 272 -16.07 -7.68 -8.47
CA ASN A 272 -17.43 -7.78 -9.02
C ASN A 272 -17.53 -8.42 -10.40
N GLN A 273 -16.53 -8.25 -11.26
CA GLN A 273 -16.50 -8.73 -12.65
C GLN A 273 -15.64 -9.98 -12.78
N THR A 274 -15.75 -10.87 -11.80
CA THR A 274 -15.09 -12.17 -11.83
C THR A 274 -16.14 -13.24 -11.69
N LEU A 275 -16.03 -14.27 -12.53
CA LEU A 275 -16.87 -15.45 -12.48
C LEU A 275 -16.45 -16.35 -11.32
N TRP A 276 -16.53 -15.81 -10.10
CA TRP A 276 -16.30 -16.59 -8.89
C TRP A 276 -17.26 -17.79 -8.87
N PRO A 277 -16.76 -19.00 -8.56
CA PRO A 277 -17.65 -20.12 -8.22
C PRO A 277 -18.37 -19.82 -6.90
N ASP A 278 -19.27 -20.70 -6.48
CA ASP A 278 -19.83 -20.60 -5.13
C ASP A 278 -18.74 -20.85 -4.09
N LEU A 279 -18.36 -19.79 -3.38
CA LEU A 279 -17.32 -19.78 -2.36
C LEU A 279 -17.94 -19.71 -0.96
N ASP A 280 -17.43 -20.54 -0.05
CA ASP A 280 -17.68 -20.40 1.38
C ASP A 280 -16.87 -19.23 1.94
N VAL A 281 -15.64 -19.04 1.44
CA VAL A 281 -14.71 -17.99 1.86
C VAL A 281 -13.96 -17.40 0.66
N LEU A 282 -13.95 -16.07 0.54
CA LEU A 282 -12.98 -15.33 -0.26
C LEU A 282 -11.95 -14.68 0.67
N MET A 283 -10.69 -15.10 0.54
CA MET A 283 -9.54 -14.48 1.20
C MET A 283 -9.04 -13.31 0.36
N ILE A 284 -8.93 -12.11 0.93
CA ILE A 284 -8.41 -10.92 0.24
C ILE A 284 -7.05 -10.51 0.84
N ASP A 285 -5.99 -10.56 0.02
CA ASP A 285 -4.66 -10.09 0.41
C ASP A 285 -4.56 -8.58 0.27
N MET A 286 -4.74 -7.84 1.37
CA MET A 286 -4.79 -6.37 1.32
C MET A 286 -3.42 -5.77 0.96
N PRO A 287 -3.33 -4.61 0.29
CA PRO A 287 -2.06 -3.88 0.17
C PRO A 287 -1.55 -3.51 1.57
N PRO A 288 -0.23 -3.29 1.80
CA PRO A 288 0.29 -2.95 3.12
C PRO A 288 -0.11 -1.53 3.58
N GLY A 289 -0.09 -1.30 4.89
CA GLY A 289 -0.27 0.03 5.50
C GLY A 289 -1.66 0.26 6.07
N THR A 290 -2.13 1.52 6.04
CA THR A 290 -3.51 1.92 6.37
C THR A 290 -3.99 3.03 5.43
N GLY A 291 -3.58 2.96 4.16
CA GLY A 291 -3.90 3.97 3.15
C GLY A 291 -5.32 3.87 2.59
N ASP A 292 -5.68 4.81 1.73
CA ASP A 292 -7.05 4.97 1.19
C ASP A 292 -7.60 3.73 0.48
N ILE A 293 -6.75 2.91 -0.14
CA ILE A 293 -7.17 1.67 -0.81
C ILE A 293 -7.72 0.67 0.22
N GLN A 294 -7.06 0.50 1.36
CA GLN A 294 -7.55 -0.41 2.40
C GLN A 294 -8.89 0.07 2.98
N LEU A 295 -8.98 1.37 3.28
CA LEU A 295 -10.22 1.96 3.79
C LEU A 295 -11.36 1.78 2.78
N THR A 296 -11.09 2.03 1.50
CA THR A 296 -12.12 1.94 0.47
C THR A 296 -12.59 0.50 0.28
N LEU A 297 -11.69 -0.48 0.29
CA LEU A 297 -12.07 -1.90 0.24
C LEU A 297 -12.92 -2.29 1.43
N ALA A 298 -12.48 -1.89 2.62
CA ALA A 298 -13.18 -2.13 3.86
C ALA A 298 -14.56 -1.44 3.93
N GLN A 299 -14.81 -0.42 3.12
CA GLN A 299 -16.12 0.26 3.04
C GLN A 299 -17.00 -0.22 1.89
N ARG A 300 -16.43 -0.82 0.83
CA ARG A 300 -17.15 -1.16 -0.40
C ARG A 300 -17.34 -2.65 -0.64
N ILE A 301 -16.61 -3.50 0.08
CA ILE A 301 -16.76 -4.95 0.03
C ILE A 301 -17.49 -5.39 1.30
N PRO A 302 -18.48 -6.29 1.22
CA PRO A 302 -19.20 -6.82 2.38
C PRO A 302 -18.28 -7.78 3.16
N VAL A 303 -17.58 -7.28 4.18
CA VAL A 303 -16.52 -8.01 4.89
C VAL A 303 -17.09 -8.74 6.10
N THR A 304 -16.78 -10.04 6.22
CA THR A 304 -17.14 -10.86 7.37
C THR A 304 -16.22 -10.61 8.55
N GLY A 305 -14.92 -10.43 8.29
CA GLY A 305 -13.94 -10.06 9.32
C GLY A 305 -12.53 -9.91 8.76
N ALA A 306 -11.60 -9.54 9.63
CA ALA A 306 -10.21 -9.30 9.28
C ALA A 306 -9.23 -10.09 10.15
N VAL A 307 -8.16 -10.59 9.54
CA VAL A 307 -6.99 -11.18 10.19
C VAL A 307 -5.82 -10.21 10.07
N ILE A 308 -5.16 -9.93 11.20
CA ILE A 308 -4.00 -9.05 11.25
C ILE A 308 -2.72 -9.88 11.29
N VAL A 309 -1.82 -9.66 10.33
CA VAL A 309 -0.49 -10.28 10.31
C VAL A 309 0.53 -9.27 10.81
N THR A 310 1.31 -9.66 11.81
CA THR A 310 2.38 -8.82 12.40
C THR A 310 3.63 -9.64 12.68
N THR A 311 4.68 -9.00 13.19
CA THR A 311 5.87 -9.66 13.76
C THR A 311 6.08 -9.18 15.20
N PRO A 312 6.88 -9.87 16.04
CA PRO A 312 7.09 -9.46 17.43
C PRO A 312 7.76 -8.08 17.61
N GLN A 313 8.30 -7.51 16.53
CA GLN A 313 8.98 -6.21 16.56
C GLN A 313 8.01 -5.07 16.89
N ASN A 314 8.40 -4.19 17.83
CA ASN A 314 7.60 -3.04 18.25
C ASN A 314 7.06 -2.18 17.09
N VAL A 315 7.85 -1.96 16.04
CA VAL A 315 7.41 -1.19 14.86
C VAL A 315 6.25 -1.88 14.13
N ALA A 316 6.32 -3.20 13.97
CA ALA A 316 5.24 -3.96 13.34
C ALA A 316 3.96 -3.91 14.20
N LEU A 317 4.09 -3.96 15.53
CA LEU A 317 2.96 -3.88 16.47
C LEU A 317 2.25 -2.53 16.42
N MET A 318 3.01 -1.44 16.30
CA MET A 318 2.44 -0.09 16.13
C MET A 318 1.61 0.02 14.84
N ASP A 319 2.07 -0.60 13.75
CA ASP A 319 1.31 -0.56 12.51
C ASP A 319 0.13 -1.54 12.51
N ALA A 320 0.26 -2.70 13.16
CA ALA A 320 -0.87 -3.61 13.40
C ALA A 320 -1.98 -2.93 14.21
N THR A 321 -1.62 -2.13 15.22
CA THR A 321 -2.54 -1.30 15.99
C THR A 321 -3.34 -0.36 15.09
N LYS A 322 -2.69 0.35 14.16
CA LYS A 322 -3.39 1.23 13.20
C LYS A 322 -4.36 0.45 12.31
N GLY A 323 -3.98 -0.76 11.91
CA GLY A 323 -4.85 -1.66 11.14
C GLY A 323 -6.10 -2.08 11.92
N ILE A 324 -5.96 -2.43 13.19
CA ILE A 324 -7.09 -2.75 14.08
C ILE A 324 -8.02 -1.54 14.24
N GLU A 325 -7.44 -0.36 14.52
CA GLU A 325 -8.20 0.88 14.64
C GLU A 325 -8.96 1.24 13.35
N LEU A 326 -8.35 1.02 12.19
CA LEU A 326 -9.01 1.20 10.89
C LEU A 326 -10.25 0.32 10.79
N PHE A 327 -10.14 -0.98 11.09
CA PHE A 327 -11.26 -1.92 11.01
C PHE A 327 -12.36 -1.62 12.04
N ASN A 328 -11.98 -1.22 13.26
CA ASN A 328 -12.94 -0.78 14.28
C ASN A 328 -13.77 0.43 13.80
N ARG A 329 -13.14 1.42 13.15
CA ARG A 329 -13.83 2.60 12.61
C ARG A 329 -14.86 2.27 11.54
N VAL A 330 -14.59 1.25 10.71
CA VAL A 330 -15.50 0.79 9.65
C VAL A 330 -16.36 -0.40 10.08
N HIS A 331 -16.35 -0.74 11.38
CA HIS A 331 -17.17 -1.80 11.98
C HIS A 331 -16.92 -3.20 11.38
N ILE A 332 -15.68 -3.49 11.01
CA ILE A 332 -15.26 -4.83 10.62
C ILE A 332 -14.69 -5.56 11.85
N PRO A 333 -15.20 -6.76 12.19
CA PRO A 333 -14.67 -7.50 13.33
C PRO A 333 -13.28 -8.05 13.00
N VAL A 334 -12.33 -7.79 13.90
CA VAL A 334 -10.99 -8.41 13.81
C VAL A 334 -11.08 -9.81 14.41
N MET A 335 -10.98 -10.83 13.56
CA MET A 335 -11.05 -12.25 13.94
C MET A 335 -9.86 -12.66 14.80
N GLY A 336 -8.73 -11.97 14.67
CA GLY A 336 -7.57 -12.14 15.53
C GLY A 336 -6.25 -11.73 14.87
N VAL A 337 -5.16 -11.97 15.59
CA VAL A 337 -3.80 -11.63 15.17
C VAL A 337 -3.01 -12.92 14.91
N VAL A 338 -2.21 -12.91 13.84
CA VAL A 338 -1.17 -13.90 13.56
C VAL A 338 0.18 -13.22 13.76
N GLU A 339 0.98 -13.75 14.68
CA GLU A 339 2.35 -13.30 14.90
C GLU A 339 3.30 -14.15 14.05
N ASN A 340 3.75 -13.59 12.93
CA ASN A 340 4.67 -14.25 12.02
C ASN A 340 6.13 -13.99 12.41
N MET A 341 7.02 -14.87 11.96
CA MET A 341 8.46 -14.83 12.26
C MET A 341 8.72 -14.77 13.78
N SER A 342 7.91 -15.45 14.59
CA SER A 342 7.97 -15.37 16.05
C SER A 342 9.15 -16.12 16.63
N THR A 343 9.54 -17.21 15.98
CA THR A 343 10.51 -18.19 16.49
C THR A 343 11.38 -18.68 15.35
N HIS A 344 12.68 -18.83 15.58
CA HIS A 344 13.61 -19.49 14.66
C HIS A 344 14.12 -20.76 15.32
N ILE A 345 14.03 -21.88 14.60
CA ILE A 345 14.58 -23.16 15.05
C ILE A 345 15.86 -23.40 14.26
N CYS A 346 17.00 -23.41 14.95
CA CYS A 346 18.29 -23.65 14.32
C CYS A 346 18.32 -25.03 13.66
N SER A 347 18.55 -25.06 12.34
CA SER A 347 18.56 -26.31 11.55
C SER A 347 19.68 -27.28 11.94
N ASN A 348 20.72 -26.80 12.62
CA ASN A 348 21.87 -27.62 13.02
C ASN A 348 21.72 -28.26 14.41
N CYS A 349 21.12 -27.55 15.38
CA CYS A 349 21.04 -28.03 16.77
C CYS A 349 19.62 -28.09 17.35
N GLY A 350 18.60 -27.62 16.64
CA GLY A 350 17.22 -27.60 17.11
C GLY A 350 16.93 -26.56 18.20
N PHE A 351 17.89 -25.68 18.53
CA PHE A 351 17.67 -24.59 19.48
C PHE A 351 16.63 -23.61 18.93
N GLU A 352 15.62 -23.32 19.73
CA GLU A 352 14.57 -22.36 19.42
C GLU A 352 14.92 -21.00 20.02
N GLU A 353 14.95 -19.97 19.18
CA GLU A 353 15.25 -18.60 19.58
C GLU A 353 14.24 -17.60 19.01
N GLN A 354 13.94 -16.56 19.80
CA GLN A 354 12.96 -15.53 19.46
C GLN A 354 13.67 -14.27 18.97
N ILE A 355 14.25 -14.36 17.77
CA ILE A 355 15.17 -13.35 17.18
C ILE A 355 14.56 -11.95 17.13
N PHE A 356 13.24 -11.85 16.96
CA PHE A 356 12.53 -10.57 16.83
C PHE A 356 11.85 -10.09 18.11
N GLY A 357 12.05 -10.79 19.23
CA GLY A 357 11.43 -10.51 20.51
C GLY A 357 10.21 -11.40 20.79
N THR A 358 9.54 -11.13 21.91
CA THR A 358 8.46 -11.96 22.45
C THR A 358 7.24 -11.15 22.84
N GLY A 359 6.09 -11.80 22.77
CA GLY A 359 4.86 -11.28 23.36
C GLY A 359 4.22 -10.10 22.64
N GLY A 360 4.57 -9.85 21.38
CA GLY A 360 4.00 -8.75 20.62
C GLY A 360 2.52 -8.98 20.31
N GLY A 361 2.19 -10.18 19.84
CA GLY A 361 0.83 -10.65 19.60
C GLY A 361 0.01 -10.76 20.87
N ASP A 362 0.60 -11.18 21.99
CA ASP A 362 -0.10 -11.24 23.28
C ASP A 362 -0.55 -9.86 23.74
N LYS A 363 0.36 -8.86 23.66
CA LYS A 363 0.03 -7.46 23.99
C LYS A 363 -1.14 -6.93 23.16
N LEU A 364 -1.13 -7.20 21.85
CA LEU A 364 -2.24 -6.79 20.97
C LEU A 364 -3.54 -7.52 21.33
N SER A 365 -3.44 -8.81 21.65
CA SER A 365 -4.56 -9.65 22.05
C SER A 365 -5.22 -9.11 23.32
N GLU A 366 -4.43 -8.80 24.34
CA GLU A 366 -4.91 -8.22 25.60
C GLU A 366 -5.47 -6.81 25.41
N GLN A 367 -4.76 -5.94 24.68
CA GLN A 367 -5.14 -4.54 24.50
C GLN A 367 -6.49 -4.38 23.79
N TYR A 368 -6.75 -5.20 22.78
CA TYR A 368 -7.96 -5.09 21.95
C TYR A 368 -9.00 -6.18 22.23
N ALA A 369 -8.74 -7.07 23.19
CA ALA A 369 -9.57 -8.23 23.49
C ALA A 369 -9.88 -9.09 22.25
N ILE A 370 -8.88 -9.25 21.37
CA ILE A 370 -8.95 -10.09 20.17
C ILE A 370 -8.07 -11.33 20.35
N PRO A 371 -8.38 -12.50 19.75
CA PRO A 371 -7.59 -13.69 19.99
C PRO A 371 -6.25 -13.65 19.24
N LEU A 372 -5.20 -14.16 19.88
CA LEU A 372 -3.99 -14.59 19.18
C LEU A 372 -4.29 -15.92 18.47
N LEU A 373 -4.42 -15.86 17.14
CA LEU A 373 -4.76 -17.04 16.34
C LEU A 373 -3.62 -18.05 16.32
N GLY A 374 -2.38 -17.56 16.24
CA GLY A 374 -1.22 -18.43 16.27
C GLY A 374 0.09 -17.69 16.04
N ARG A 375 1.17 -18.46 16.15
CA ARG A 375 2.54 -18.03 15.96
C ARG A 375 3.15 -18.84 14.82
N LEU A 376 3.82 -18.17 13.88
CA LEU A 376 4.44 -18.82 12.72
C LEU A 376 5.96 -18.65 12.79
N PRO A 377 6.73 -19.72 12.56
CA PRO A 377 8.18 -19.67 12.68
C PRO A 377 8.84 -18.94 11.49
N LEU A 378 10.01 -18.36 11.73
CA LEU A 378 10.96 -17.95 10.70
C LEU A 378 11.70 -19.20 10.19
N ASN A 379 11.13 -19.82 9.16
CA ASN A 379 11.66 -21.03 8.55
C ASN A 379 12.01 -20.80 7.07
N VAL A 380 13.23 -21.21 6.68
CA VAL A 380 13.72 -21.13 5.30
C VAL A 380 12.87 -21.95 4.33
N GLN A 381 12.31 -23.07 4.78
CA GLN A 381 11.45 -23.93 3.96
C GLN A 381 10.21 -23.17 3.52
N ILE A 382 9.59 -22.35 4.37
CA ILE A 382 8.41 -21.54 4.01
C ILE A 382 8.74 -20.63 2.81
N ARG A 383 9.91 -19.98 2.84
CA ARG A 383 10.38 -19.12 1.74
C ARG A 383 10.62 -19.93 0.47
N GLU A 384 11.39 -21.02 0.56
CA GLU A 384 11.74 -21.85 -0.62
C GLU A 384 10.51 -22.47 -1.28
N ASN A 385 9.58 -22.93 -0.45
CA ASN A 385 8.30 -23.49 -0.87
C ASN A 385 7.42 -22.42 -1.54
N ALA A 386 7.33 -21.22 -0.97
CA ALA A 386 6.62 -20.10 -1.59
C ALA A 386 7.25 -19.66 -2.92
N ASP A 387 8.58 -19.52 -2.98
CA ASP A 387 9.31 -19.16 -4.20
C ASP A 387 9.13 -20.22 -5.31
N ALA A 388 9.01 -21.50 -4.92
CA ALA A 388 8.76 -22.62 -5.83
C ALA A 388 7.28 -22.80 -6.21
N GLY A 389 6.38 -21.92 -5.73
CA GLY A 389 4.94 -22.00 -5.99
C GLY A 389 4.25 -23.18 -5.29
N LYS A 390 4.84 -23.73 -4.23
CA LYS A 390 4.38 -24.92 -3.49
C LYS A 390 4.24 -24.60 -1.99
N PRO A 391 3.21 -23.87 -1.56
CA PRO A 391 3.10 -23.38 -0.18
C PRO A 391 3.19 -24.47 0.90
N SER A 392 3.65 -24.11 2.09
CA SER A 392 3.86 -25.01 3.25
C SER A 392 2.70 -25.97 3.53
N VAL A 393 1.46 -25.50 3.49
CA VAL A 393 0.28 -26.34 3.72
C VAL A 393 0.09 -27.40 2.63
N LEU A 394 0.47 -27.10 1.39
CA LEU A 394 0.40 -28.03 0.27
C LEU A 394 1.44 -29.14 0.38
N VAL A 395 2.68 -28.79 0.73
CA VAL A 395 3.80 -29.74 0.85
C VAL A 395 3.90 -30.40 2.22
N GLU A 396 3.05 -30.00 3.16
CA GLU A 396 2.97 -30.54 4.52
C GLU A 396 4.31 -30.45 5.27
N ASP A 397 4.96 -29.29 5.15
CA ASP A 397 6.19 -29.02 5.91
C ASP A 397 5.87 -28.71 7.40
N SER A 398 6.93 -28.50 8.19
CA SER A 398 6.82 -28.22 9.63
C SER A 398 5.94 -27.03 10.02
N ALA A 399 5.62 -26.11 9.10
CA ALA A 399 4.74 -24.97 9.37
C ALA A 399 3.27 -25.25 9.03
N ALA A 400 2.96 -26.34 8.32
CA ALA A 400 1.61 -26.68 7.87
C ALA A 400 0.63 -26.81 9.04
N ASP A 401 1.02 -27.51 10.11
CA ASP A 401 0.18 -27.71 11.30
C ASP A 401 -0.20 -26.38 11.97
N SER A 402 0.74 -25.43 12.04
CA SER A 402 0.46 -24.10 12.59
C SER A 402 -0.58 -23.35 11.76
N TYR A 403 -0.50 -23.43 10.43
CA TYR A 403 -1.52 -22.84 9.55
C TYR A 403 -2.88 -23.55 9.67
N MET A 404 -2.90 -24.88 9.80
CA MET A 404 -4.13 -25.64 10.02
C MET A 404 -4.82 -25.23 11.32
N GLN A 405 -4.08 -25.14 12.43
CA GLN A 405 -4.62 -24.70 13.74
C GLN A 405 -5.17 -23.26 13.68
N ILE A 406 -4.51 -22.36 12.94
CA ILE A 406 -5.02 -21.00 12.73
C ILE A 406 -6.32 -21.04 11.90
N ALA A 407 -6.34 -21.83 10.83
CA ALA A 407 -7.50 -21.97 9.96
C ALA A 407 -8.71 -22.56 10.71
N GLU A 408 -8.50 -23.51 11.61
CA GLU A 408 -9.56 -24.06 12.48
C GLU A 408 -10.21 -22.98 13.35
N LYS A 409 -9.39 -22.11 13.96
CA LYS A 409 -9.89 -20.98 14.77
C LYS A 409 -10.67 -19.98 13.91
N ILE A 410 -10.18 -19.68 12.70
CA ILE A 410 -10.87 -18.80 11.75
C ILE A 410 -12.20 -19.42 11.33
N ALA A 411 -12.20 -20.69 10.94
CA ALA A 411 -13.40 -21.42 10.51
C ALA A 411 -14.45 -21.49 11.63
N ALA A 412 -14.03 -21.69 12.89
CA ALA A 412 -14.92 -21.68 14.05
C ALA A 412 -15.54 -20.31 14.33
N ALA A 413 -14.87 -19.22 13.93
CA ALA A 413 -15.36 -17.85 14.07
C ALA A 413 -16.24 -17.38 12.91
N LEU A 414 -16.34 -18.16 11.82
CA LEU A 414 -17.21 -17.82 10.70
C LEU A 414 -18.68 -17.86 11.13
N PRO A 415 -19.51 -16.89 10.68
CA PRO A 415 -20.94 -16.96 10.87
C PRO A 415 -21.48 -18.28 10.30
N GLN A 416 -22.28 -19.00 11.08
CA GLN A 416 -22.97 -20.16 10.55
C GLN A 416 -23.95 -19.68 9.48
N ALA A 417 -23.77 -20.16 8.25
CA ALA A 417 -24.71 -19.85 7.18
C ALA A 417 -26.08 -20.43 7.56
N GLU A 418 -27.11 -19.59 7.58
CA GLU A 418 -28.46 -20.09 7.38
C GLU A 418 -28.46 -20.71 5.98
N LYS A 419 -28.49 -22.06 5.92
CA LYS A 419 -28.61 -22.76 4.65
C LYS A 419 -29.89 -22.27 3.98
N ASP A 420 -29.74 -21.47 2.93
CA ASP A 420 -30.84 -21.10 2.07
C ASP A 420 -31.38 -22.39 1.43
N GLN A 421 -32.52 -22.87 1.94
CA GLN A 421 -33.16 -24.11 1.52
C GLN A 421 -33.58 -24.08 0.04
N THR A 422 -33.46 -22.93 -0.62
CA THR A 422 -33.81 -22.74 -2.03
C THR A 422 -32.63 -22.89 -3.01
N ARG A 423 -31.38 -23.05 -2.52
CA ARG A 423 -30.23 -23.38 -3.39
C ARG A 423 -30.31 -24.85 -3.84
N ILE A 424 -30.93 -25.08 -4.99
CA ILE A 424 -30.89 -26.35 -5.70
C ILE A 424 -29.63 -26.36 -6.58
N PHE A 425 -28.67 -27.21 -6.16
CA PHE A 425 -27.45 -27.72 -6.82
C PHE A 425 -26.80 -26.93 -7.96
#